data_AF-L2GJL5-F1
#
_entry.id   AF-L2GJL5-F1
#
_cell.length_a   1.000
_cell.length_b   1.000
_cell.length_c   1.000
_cell.angle_alpha   90.00
_cell.angle_beta   90.00
_cell.angle_gamma   90.00
#
_symmetry.space_group_name_H-M   'P 1'
#
loop_
_entity.id
_entity.type
_entity.pdbx_description
1 polymer ?
#
loop_
_entity_poly.entity_id
_entity_poly.type
_entity_poly.pdbx_seq_one_letter_code
_entity_poly.pdbx_strand_id
1 'polypeptide(L)'
;MDDFEDELKEQYTGRIDIKGALSGSFPGEKSLLEELSIDLNMIKTESLLPLKVLKHNTTEVNVSSDVTGPIIILVVFTLSLVIQGKLHFGYIYLISLTSSFLMFILLNLLTSKGVDYSICCNIMGYSMTPIVAFSLGSMVLVWTGMFIKSILGIGMSAWSAYTASKVVCTHLSLVEKMVVVGYPLFLAYMCFMMMVLF
;
A
#
# COMPACT_ATOMS: atom_id res chain seq x y z
N MET A 1 40.28 42.26 -3.40
CA MET A 1 40.45 40.98 -2.67
C MET A 1 39.32 40.81 -1.68
N ASP A 2 38.86 41.89 -1.04
CA ASP A 2 37.68 41.89 -0.15
C ASP A 2 36.34 41.63 -0.86
N ASP A 3 36.12 42.13 -2.09
CA ASP A 3 34.85 41.92 -2.82
C ASP A 3 34.55 40.45 -3.19
N PHE A 4 35.56 39.58 -3.26
CA PHE A 4 35.37 38.17 -3.63
C PHE A 4 35.02 37.28 -2.44
N GLU A 5 35.42 37.67 -1.22
CA GLU A 5 35.04 36.95 0.01
C GLU A 5 33.61 37.27 0.45
N ASP A 6 33.09 38.45 0.11
CA ASP A 6 31.73 38.86 0.49
C ASP A 6 30.66 38.23 -0.43
N GLU A 7 30.93 38.01 -1.73
CA GLU A 7 30.05 37.23 -2.61
C GLU A 7 29.92 35.75 -2.18
N LEU A 8 31.00 35.15 -1.66
CA LEU A 8 30.94 33.78 -1.14
C LEU A 8 30.17 33.66 0.17
N LYS A 9 30.11 34.73 0.99
CA LYS A 9 29.38 34.72 2.26
C LYS A 9 27.87 34.91 2.07
N GLU A 10 27.45 35.69 1.08
CA GLU A 10 26.02 35.86 0.77
C GLU A 10 25.39 34.58 0.19
N GLN A 11 26.15 33.79 -0.57
CA GLN A 11 25.67 32.52 -1.14
C GLN A 11 25.43 31.42 -0.08
N TYR A 12 26.09 31.50 1.08
CA TYR A 12 25.96 30.52 2.17
C TYR A 12 25.10 31.00 3.34
N THR A 13 24.61 32.24 3.33
CA THR A 13 23.69 32.76 4.35
C THR A 13 22.23 32.52 3.96
N GLY A 14 21.95 31.34 3.42
CA GLY A 14 20.60 30.80 3.31
C GLY A 14 20.35 29.91 4.51
N ARG A 15 19.25 30.13 5.24
CA ARG A 15 18.78 29.24 6.31
C ARG A 15 19.05 27.80 5.92
N ILE A 16 19.67 27.03 6.83
CA ILE A 16 19.98 25.60 6.66
C ILE A 16 18.76 24.91 6.04
N ASP A 17 18.76 24.76 4.71
CA ASP A 17 17.63 24.18 4.01
C ASP A 17 17.85 22.69 4.03
N ILE A 18 17.47 22.09 5.15
CA ILE A 18 17.62 20.66 5.43
C ILE A 18 16.94 19.86 4.31
N LYS A 19 15.90 20.40 3.66
CA LYS A 19 15.25 19.77 2.51
C LYS A 19 16.15 19.78 1.28
N GLY A 20 16.73 20.92 0.93
CA GLY A 20 17.69 21.04 -0.19
C GLY A 20 18.96 20.20 0.03
N ALA A 21 19.46 20.16 1.27
CA ALA A 21 20.64 19.37 1.62
C ALA A 21 20.40 17.84 1.58
N LEU A 22 19.19 17.38 1.93
CA LEU A 22 18.82 15.96 1.87
C LEU A 22 18.43 15.50 0.46
N SER A 23 17.89 16.40 -0.38
CA SER A 23 17.42 16.03 -1.73
C SER A 23 18.38 16.42 -2.86
N GLY A 24 19.50 17.09 -2.55
CA GLY A 24 20.50 17.52 -3.54
C GLY A 24 19.95 18.46 -4.62
N SER A 25 18.81 19.12 -4.36
CA SER A 25 18.07 19.88 -5.38
C SER A 25 18.53 21.33 -5.42
N PHE A 26 18.73 21.86 -6.63
CA PHE A 26 19.05 23.28 -6.83
C PHE A 26 17.78 24.14 -6.73
N PRO A 27 17.89 25.40 -6.25
CA PRO A 27 16.74 26.30 -6.13
C PRO A 27 16.15 26.58 -7.53
N GLY A 28 14.98 26.01 -7.81
CA GLY A 28 14.26 26.16 -9.08
C GLY A 28 14.00 24.86 -9.85
N GLU A 29 14.52 23.72 -9.41
CA GLU A 29 14.24 22.42 -10.02
C GLU A 29 12.94 21.80 -9.52
N LYS A 30 12.25 21.06 -10.40
CA LYS A 30 11.08 20.26 -10.01
C LYS A 30 11.55 19.10 -9.14
N SER A 31 10.69 18.63 -8.23
CA SER A 31 11.02 17.51 -7.35
C SER A 31 11.35 16.25 -8.17
N LEU A 32 12.42 15.53 -7.80
CA LEU A 32 12.84 14.28 -8.45
C LEU A 32 11.72 13.23 -8.55
N LEU A 33 10.72 13.29 -7.66
CA LEU A 33 9.54 12.43 -7.70
C LEU A 33 8.63 12.72 -8.90
N GLU A 34 8.50 14.00 -9.27
CA GLU A 34 7.77 14.43 -10.45
C GLU A 34 8.54 14.09 -11.73
N GLU A 35 9.88 14.11 -11.65
CA GLU A 35 10.77 13.68 -12.73
C GLU A 35 10.76 12.15 -12.94
N LEU A 36 10.61 11.38 -11.85
CA LEU A 36 10.45 9.93 -11.85
C LEU A 36 9.00 9.48 -12.11
N SER A 37 8.08 10.41 -12.40
CA SER A 37 6.64 10.18 -12.60
C SER A 37 5.94 9.45 -11.43
N ILE A 38 6.46 9.56 -10.20
CA ILE A 38 5.86 8.98 -9.00
C ILE A 38 4.98 10.05 -8.32
N ASP A 39 3.66 9.97 -8.53
CA ASP A 39 2.71 10.89 -7.89
C ASP A 39 2.40 10.46 -6.44
N LEU A 40 3.01 11.15 -5.47
CA LEU A 40 2.78 10.92 -4.04
C LEU A 40 1.36 11.30 -3.58
N ASN A 41 0.68 12.22 -4.27
CA ASN A 41 -0.70 12.58 -3.94
C ASN A 41 -1.66 11.47 -4.39
N MET A 42 -1.36 10.83 -5.52
CA MET A 42 -2.05 9.63 -5.97
C MET A 42 -1.88 8.48 -4.97
N ILE A 43 -0.64 8.17 -4.55
CA ILE A 43 -0.36 7.10 -3.57
C ILE A 43 -1.12 7.35 -2.26
N LYS A 44 -1.13 8.58 -1.74
CA LYS A 44 -1.90 8.92 -0.53
C LYS A 44 -3.40 8.69 -0.72
N THR A 45 -3.95 9.15 -1.84
CA THR A 45 -5.38 9.03 -2.14
C THR A 45 -5.80 7.57 -2.35
N GLU A 46 -4.96 6.76 -3.01
CA GLU A 46 -5.20 5.33 -3.26
C GLU A 46 -4.93 4.46 -2.03
N SER A 47 -3.98 4.81 -1.17
CA SER A 47 -3.79 4.11 0.11
C SER A 47 -5.02 4.22 1.02
N LEU A 48 -5.82 5.30 0.88
CA LEU A 48 -7.08 5.48 1.60
C LEU A 48 -8.27 4.79 0.91
N LEU A 49 -8.04 3.95 -0.12
CA LEU A 49 -9.09 3.19 -0.81
C LEU A 49 -10.06 2.47 0.14
N PRO A 50 -9.63 1.76 1.20
CA PRO A 50 -10.55 1.11 2.13
C PRO A 50 -11.47 2.07 2.87
N LEU A 51 -11.00 3.29 3.12
CA LEU A 51 -11.79 4.35 3.78
C LEU A 51 -12.71 5.05 2.76
N LYS A 52 -12.26 5.18 1.52
CA LYS A 52 -13.02 5.78 0.41
C LYS A 52 -14.16 4.87 -0.06
N VAL A 53 -13.92 3.56 -0.14
CA VAL A 53 -14.94 2.54 -0.47
C VAL A 53 -16.06 2.47 0.57
N LEU A 54 -15.76 2.81 1.83
CA LEU A 54 -16.78 2.98 2.87
C LEU A 54 -17.58 4.27 2.71
N LYS A 55 -16.90 5.38 2.37
CA LYS A 55 -17.51 6.72 2.37
C LYS A 55 -18.23 7.07 1.07
N HIS A 56 -17.88 6.46 -0.06
CA HIS A 56 -18.38 6.87 -1.37
C HIS A 56 -18.53 5.69 -2.34
N ASN A 57 -19.76 5.45 -2.81
CA ASN A 57 -20.11 4.50 -3.86
C ASN A 57 -19.77 5.05 -5.26
N THR A 58 -18.54 5.50 -5.51
CA THR A 58 -18.16 5.92 -6.87
C THR A 58 -17.14 5.00 -7.47
N THR A 59 -17.65 4.12 -8.33
CA THR A 59 -17.42 4.17 -9.78
C THR A 59 -16.34 5.17 -10.18
N GLU A 60 -15.25 4.68 -10.78
CA GLU A 60 -14.02 5.44 -11.13
C GLU A 60 -12.97 5.52 -10.02
N VAL A 61 -12.56 4.35 -9.53
CA VAL A 61 -11.17 4.22 -9.09
C VAL A 61 -10.35 4.10 -10.37
N ASN A 62 -9.64 5.16 -10.76
CA ASN A 62 -8.67 5.08 -11.85
C ASN A 62 -7.42 4.37 -11.28
N VAL A 63 -7.42 3.04 -11.28
CA VAL A 63 -6.26 2.27 -10.84
C VAL A 63 -5.17 2.48 -11.87
N SER A 64 -4.22 3.34 -11.53
CA SER A 64 -3.01 3.56 -12.31
C SER A 64 -2.26 2.24 -12.45
N SER A 65 -1.57 2.04 -13.57
CA SER A 65 -0.86 0.77 -13.86
C SER A 65 0.46 0.61 -13.07
N ASP A 66 0.74 1.51 -12.12
CA ASP A 66 2.01 1.57 -11.42
C ASP A 66 2.01 0.70 -10.17
N VAL A 67 2.82 -0.36 -10.18
CA VAL A 67 2.95 -1.33 -9.08
C VAL A 67 3.73 -0.78 -7.88
N THR A 68 4.26 0.43 -8.00
CA THR A 68 5.06 1.13 -6.98
C THR A 68 4.29 1.31 -5.67
N GLY A 69 3.01 1.68 -5.71
CA GLY A 69 2.19 1.89 -4.51
C GLY A 69 2.06 0.64 -3.63
N PRO A 70 1.55 -0.49 -4.17
CA PRO A 70 1.53 -1.78 -3.47
C PRO A 70 2.87 -2.22 -2.88
N ILE A 71 3.97 -2.02 -3.61
CA ILE A 71 5.30 -2.38 -3.15
C ILE A 71 5.67 -1.56 -1.91
N ILE A 72 5.41 -0.25 -1.92
CA ILE A 72 5.65 0.61 -0.75
C ILE A 72 4.82 0.15 0.45
N ILE A 73 3.54 -0.19 0.26
CA ILE A 73 2.66 -0.70 1.34
C ILE A 73 3.22 -2.01 1.92
N LEU A 74 3.70 -2.92 1.06
CA LEU A 74 4.30 -4.18 1.48
C LEU A 74 5.63 -3.98 2.22
N VAL A 75 6.46 -3.02 1.80
CA VAL A 75 7.69 -2.65 2.50
C VAL A 75 7.37 -2.09 3.89
N VAL A 76 6.39 -1.20 4.01
CA VAL A 76 5.96 -0.65 5.32
C VAL A 76 5.44 -1.76 6.24
N PHE A 77 4.64 -2.69 5.71
CA PHE A 77 4.16 -3.87 6.45
C PHE A 77 5.30 -4.77 6.94
N THR A 78 6.28 -5.00 6.07
CA THR A 78 7.44 -5.84 6.40
C THR A 78 8.30 -5.15 7.45
N LEU A 79 8.52 -3.84 7.32
CA LEU A 79 9.26 -3.05 8.30
C LEU A 79 8.56 -3.05 9.67
N SER A 80 7.23 -2.97 9.72
CA SER A 80 6.49 -3.01 10.99
C SER A 80 6.64 -4.36 11.70
N LEU A 81 6.74 -5.47 10.96
CA LEU A 81 7.04 -6.80 11.50
C LEU A 81 8.49 -6.93 11.98
N VAL A 82 9.44 -6.36 11.24
CA VAL A 82 10.86 -6.33 11.62
C VAL A 82 11.06 -5.59 12.94
N ILE A 83 10.36 -4.45 13.13
CA ILE A 83 10.40 -3.68 14.39
C ILE A 83 9.82 -4.48 15.56
N GLN A 84 8.85 -5.38 15.30
CA GLN A 84 8.31 -6.30 16.31
C GLN A 84 9.25 -7.49 16.60
N GLY A 85 10.42 -7.57 15.95
CA GLY A 85 11.39 -8.66 16.10
C GLY A 85 11.05 -9.92 15.30
N LYS A 86 10.03 -9.86 14.43
CA LYS A 86 9.54 -11.01 13.64
C LYS A 86 10.12 -10.96 12.22
N LEU A 87 11.24 -11.65 12.00
CA LEU A 87 11.92 -11.69 10.69
C LEU A 87 11.29 -12.75 9.76
N HIS A 88 10.16 -12.41 9.15
CA HIS A 88 9.45 -13.27 8.17
C HIS A 88 9.56 -12.77 6.72
N PHE A 89 10.66 -12.10 6.35
CA PHE A 89 10.82 -11.45 5.03
C PHE A 89 10.53 -12.40 3.85
N GLY A 90 11.12 -13.59 3.85
CA GLY A 90 10.94 -14.58 2.79
C GLY A 90 9.49 -15.10 2.70
N TYR A 91 8.83 -15.30 3.84
CA TYR A 91 7.44 -15.78 3.85
C TYR A 91 6.47 -14.73 3.30
N ILE A 92 6.65 -13.46 3.67
CA ILE A 92 5.84 -12.36 3.16
C ILE A 92 5.98 -12.29 1.64
N TYR A 93 7.21 -12.32 1.12
CA TYR A 93 7.47 -12.29 -0.32
C TYR A 93 6.78 -13.45 -1.07
N LEU A 94 6.95 -14.68 -0.61
CA LEU A 94 6.37 -15.86 -1.25
C LEU A 94 4.84 -15.86 -1.21
N ILE A 95 4.25 -15.49 -0.07
CA ILE A 95 2.79 -15.45 0.07
C ILE A 95 2.21 -14.33 -0.78
N SER A 96 2.81 -13.13 -0.79
CA SER A 96 2.38 -12.03 -1.67
C SER A 96 2.44 -12.39 -3.15
N LEU A 97 3.51 -13.03 -3.60
CA LEU A 97 3.65 -13.46 -4.99
C LEU A 97 2.61 -14.54 -5.34
N THR A 98 2.49 -15.56 -4.49
CA THR A 98 1.57 -16.69 -4.70
C THR A 98 0.11 -16.24 -4.67
N SER A 99 -0.27 -15.36 -3.72
CA SER A 99 -1.62 -14.80 -3.64
C SER A 99 -1.96 -13.94 -4.86
N SER A 100 -1.03 -13.09 -5.31
CA SER A 100 -1.23 -12.25 -6.51
C SER A 100 -1.42 -13.12 -7.76
N PHE A 101 -0.59 -14.14 -7.91
CA PHE A 101 -0.62 -15.06 -9.05
C PHE A 101 -1.91 -15.90 -9.07
N LEU A 102 -2.32 -16.42 -7.91
CA LEU A 102 -3.56 -17.19 -7.78
C LEU A 102 -4.78 -16.31 -8.11
N MET A 103 -4.82 -15.07 -7.63
CA MET A 103 -5.88 -14.12 -7.95
C MET A 103 -5.90 -13.77 -9.44
N PHE A 104 -4.74 -13.58 -10.06
CA PHE A 104 -4.64 -13.34 -11.50
C PHE A 104 -5.21 -14.49 -12.33
N ILE A 105 -4.87 -15.75 -12.00
CA ILE A 105 -5.44 -16.93 -12.67
C ILE A 105 -6.95 -16.95 -12.50
N LEU A 106 -7.43 -16.78 -11.27
CA LEU A 106 -8.86 -16.82 -10.96
C LEU A 106 -9.64 -15.73 -11.72
N LEU A 107 -9.09 -14.52 -11.81
CA LEU A 107 -9.70 -13.41 -12.53
C LEU A 107 -9.77 -13.69 -14.04
N ASN A 108 -8.69 -14.19 -14.63
CA ASN A 108 -8.67 -14.58 -16.04
C ASN A 108 -9.62 -15.74 -16.36
N LEU A 109 -9.90 -16.62 -15.41
CA LEU A 109 -10.91 -17.68 -15.59
C LEU A 109 -12.35 -17.15 -15.48
N LEU A 110 -12.57 -16.07 -14.73
CA LEU A 110 -13.90 -15.49 -14.52
C LEU A 110 -14.32 -14.51 -15.62
N THR A 111 -13.37 -13.85 -16.28
CA THR A 111 -13.65 -12.85 -17.31
C THR A 111 -13.23 -13.30 -18.70
N SER A 112 -14.03 -12.95 -19.69
CA SER A 112 -13.66 -13.17 -21.10
C SER A 112 -12.71 -12.11 -21.64
N LYS A 113 -12.54 -10.98 -20.94
CA LYS A 113 -11.77 -9.82 -21.42
C LYS A 113 -10.27 -9.86 -21.09
N GLY A 114 -9.81 -10.84 -20.32
CA GLY A 114 -8.46 -10.85 -19.75
C GLY A 114 -8.25 -9.69 -18.77
N VAL A 115 -7.38 -9.87 -17.78
CA VAL A 115 -7.00 -8.80 -16.84
C VAL A 115 -5.49 -8.71 -16.84
N ASP A 116 -4.95 -7.49 -16.87
CA ASP A 116 -3.51 -7.28 -16.71
C ASP A 116 -3.06 -7.65 -15.29
N TYR A 117 -1.90 -8.31 -15.19
CA TYR A 117 -1.34 -8.73 -13.91
C TYR A 117 -1.08 -7.53 -12.97
N SER A 118 -0.62 -6.41 -13.52
CA SER A 118 -0.34 -5.18 -12.76
C SER A 118 -1.58 -4.61 -12.08
N ILE A 119 -2.74 -4.64 -12.75
CA ILE A 119 -4.01 -4.16 -12.19
C ILE A 119 -4.44 -5.04 -11.00
N CYS A 120 -4.30 -6.36 -11.13
CA CYS A 120 -4.59 -7.29 -10.05
C CYS A 120 -3.69 -7.03 -8.83
N CYS A 121 -2.39 -6.85 -9.07
CA CYS A 121 -1.42 -6.54 -8.02
C CYS A 121 -1.77 -5.22 -7.31
N ASN A 122 -2.18 -4.21 -8.07
CA ASN A 122 -2.55 -2.90 -7.53
C ASN A 122 -3.78 -2.97 -6.63
N ILE A 123 -4.87 -3.56 -7.11
CA ILE A 123 -6.10 -3.66 -6.32
C ILE A 123 -5.86 -4.46 -5.04
N MET A 124 -5.10 -5.55 -5.10
CA MET A 124 -4.81 -6.39 -3.94
C MET A 124 -3.87 -5.68 -2.94
N GLY A 125 -2.85 -4.99 -3.43
CA GLY A 125 -1.91 -4.26 -2.58
C GLY A 125 -2.54 -3.07 -1.87
N TYR A 126 -3.32 -2.25 -2.58
CA TYR A 126 -3.93 -1.05 -1.97
C TYR A 126 -5.00 -1.38 -0.94
N SER A 127 -5.76 -2.45 -1.18
CA SER A 127 -6.78 -2.88 -0.23
C SER A 127 -6.18 -3.45 1.06
N MET A 128 -4.90 -3.85 1.08
CA MET A 128 -4.17 -4.33 2.26
C MET A 128 -3.91 -3.25 3.32
N THR A 129 -4.16 -1.97 3.02
CA THR A 129 -3.88 -0.84 3.94
C THR A 129 -4.45 -0.99 5.38
N PRO A 130 -5.67 -1.50 5.62
CA PRO A 130 -6.21 -1.68 6.97
C PRO A 130 -5.39 -2.68 7.81
N ILE A 131 -4.83 -3.69 7.15
CA ILE A 131 -3.96 -4.72 7.77
C ILE A 131 -2.64 -4.09 8.19
N VAL A 132 -2.06 -3.24 7.34
CA VAL A 132 -0.82 -2.51 7.65
C VAL A 132 -1.03 -1.54 8.81
N ALA A 133 -2.14 -0.80 8.81
CA ALA A 133 -2.52 0.08 9.91
C ALA A 133 -2.68 -0.69 11.23
N PHE A 134 -3.33 -1.86 11.18
CA PHE A 134 -3.46 -2.74 12.35
C PHE A 134 -2.09 -3.25 12.83
N SER A 135 -1.20 -3.63 11.92
CA SER A 135 0.17 -4.08 12.22
C SER A 135 1.02 -3.00 12.89
N LEU A 136 0.87 -1.74 12.49
CA LEU A 136 1.53 -0.61 13.16
C LEU A 136 0.91 -0.33 14.54
N GLY A 137 -0.43 -0.39 14.64
CA GLY A 137 -1.14 -0.17 15.91
C GLY A 137 -0.87 -1.26 16.95
N SER A 138 -0.70 -2.51 16.52
CA SER A 138 -0.43 -3.64 17.42
C SER A 138 0.87 -3.49 18.22
N MET A 139 1.83 -2.73 17.69
CA MET A 139 3.09 -2.35 18.36
C MET A 139 2.84 -1.51 19.63
N VAL A 140 1.85 -0.61 19.60
CA VAL A 140 1.53 0.27 20.74
C VAL A 140 0.62 -0.43 21.74
N LEU A 141 -0.26 -1.31 21.26
CA LEU A 141 -1.21 -2.06 22.09
C LEU A 141 -0.58 -3.31 22.74
N VAL A 142 0.55 -3.16 23.44
CA VAL A 142 1.21 -4.28 24.15
C VAL A 142 0.32 -4.82 25.28
N TRP A 143 -0.50 -3.95 25.89
CA TRP A 143 -1.38 -4.28 27.03
C TRP A 143 -2.64 -5.08 26.64
N THR A 144 -2.92 -5.23 25.34
CA THR A 144 -4.14 -5.89 24.87
C THR A 144 -3.92 -7.38 24.71
N GLY A 145 -4.81 -8.19 25.31
CA GLY A 145 -4.74 -9.65 25.24
C GLY A 145 -4.85 -10.20 23.80
N MET A 146 -4.21 -11.34 23.56
CA MET A 146 -4.14 -12.00 22.25
C MET A 146 -5.51 -12.26 21.62
N PHE A 147 -6.51 -12.65 22.43
CA PHE A 147 -7.88 -12.88 21.95
C PHE A 147 -8.50 -11.65 21.29
N ILE A 148 -8.35 -10.47 21.92
CA ILE A 148 -8.91 -9.22 21.41
C ILE A 148 -8.19 -8.82 20.12
N LYS A 149 -6.86 -8.96 20.07
CA LYS A 149 -6.07 -8.71 18.85
C LYS A 149 -6.52 -9.62 17.70
N SER A 150 -6.79 -10.89 17.98
CA SER A 150 -7.27 -11.85 16.99
C SER A 150 -8.64 -11.46 16.42
N ILE A 151 -9.62 -11.13 17.28
CA ILE A 151 -10.96 -10.71 16.84
C ILE A 151 -10.88 -9.43 16.00
N LEU A 152 -10.14 -8.42 16.46
CA LEU A 152 -9.96 -7.17 15.73
C LEU A 152 -9.24 -7.42 14.39
N GLY A 153 -8.27 -8.33 14.38
CA GLY A 153 -7.54 -8.72 13.18
C GLY A 153 -8.42 -9.37 12.12
N ILE A 154 -9.32 -10.28 12.52
CA ILE A 154 -10.32 -10.88 11.61
C ILE A 154 -11.26 -9.81 11.05
N GLY A 155 -11.65 -8.82 11.87
CA GLY A 155 -12.46 -7.70 11.40
C GLY A 155 -11.74 -6.86 10.33
N MET A 156 -10.45 -6.57 10.54
CA MET A 156 -9.65 -5.79 9.58
C MET A 156 -9.35 -6.56 8.28
N SER A 157 -9.11 -7.87 8.35
CA SER A 157 -8.94 -8.69 7.14
C SER A 157 -10.25 -8.81 6.34
N ALA A 158 -11.38 -8.97 7.02
CA ALA A 158 -12.70 -8.99 6.38
C ALA A 158 -12.99 -7.66 5.67
N TRP A 159 -12.65 -6.54 6.32
CA TRP A 159 -12.79 -5.21 5.73
C TRP A 159 -11.94 -5.02 4.47
N SER A 160 -10.66 -5.42 4.54
CA SER A 160 -9.72 -5.42 3.42
C SER A 160 -10.26 -6.29 2.26
N ALA A 161 -10.73 -7.49 2.56
CA ALA A 161 -11.28 -8.43 1.57
C ALA A 161 -12.55 -7.90 0.89
N TYR A 162 -13.46 -7.31 1.67
CA TYR A 162 -14.67 -6.70 1.14
C TYR A 162 -14.34 -5.54 0.20
N THR A 163 -13.42 -4.67 0.61
CA THR A 163 -12.92 -3.55 -0.20
C THR A 163 -12.34 -4.06 -1.52
N ALA A 164 -11.42 -5.03 -1.45
CA ALA A 164 -10.78 -5.62 -2.61
C ALA A 164 -11.79 -6.24 -3.58
N SER A 165 -12.70 -7.07 -3.06
CA SER A 165 -13.71 -7.75 -3.87
C SER A 165 -14.63 -6.75 -4.58
N LYS A 166 -15.07 -5.70 -3.88
CA LYS A 166 -15.91 -4.66 -4.47
C LYS A 166 -15.18 -3.92 -5.59
N VAL A 167 -13.94 -3.50 -5.37
CA VAL A 167 -13.13 -2.79 -6.38
C VAL A 167 -12.91 -3.67 -7.61
N VAL A 168 -12.49 -4.92 -7.43
CA VAL A 168 -12.29 -5.87 -8.54
C VAL A 168 -13.59 -6.10 -9.32
N CYS A 169 -14.71 -6.34 -8.64
CA CYS A 169 -16.01 -6.57 -9.28
C CYS A 169 -16.51 -5.34 -10.05
N THR A 170 -16.26 -4.12 -9.53
CA THR A 170 -16.59 -2.88 -10.24
C THR A 170 -15.71 -2.71 -11.48
N HIS A 171 -14.40 -3.00 -11.40
CA HIS A 171 -13.50 -2.91 -12.55
C HIS A 171 -13.85 -3.89 -13.68
N LEU A 172 -14.21 -5.12 -13.32
CA LEU A 172 -14.53 -6.17 -14.29
C LEU A 172 -16.02 -6.23 -14.68
N SER A 173 -16.88 -5.37 -14.10
CA SER A 173 -18.34 -5.44 -14.26
C SER A 173 -18.94 -6.81 -13.86
N LEU A 174 -18.35 -7.48 -12.87
CA LEU A 174 -18.73 -8.82 -12.38
C LEU A 174 -19.50 -8.75 -11.05
N VAL A 175 -20.54 -7.91 -10.98
CA VAL A 175 -21.25 -7.61 -9.71
C VAL A 175 -21.86 -8.86 -9.06
N GLU A 176 -22.32 -9.82 -9.86
CA GLU A 176 -22.95 -11.05 -9.35
C GLU A 176 -21.97 -12.04 -8.69
N LYS A 177 -20.66 -11.96 -8.99
CA LYS A 177 -19.67 -12.95 -8.54
C LYS A 177 -18.79 -12.46 -7.37
N MET A 178 -19.22 -11.41 -6.67
CA MET A 178 -18.46 -10.79 -5.58
C MET A 178 -18.07 -11.77 -4.46
N VAL A 179 -18.95 -12.71 -4.12
CA VAL A 179 -18.65 -13.72 -3.09
C VAL A 179 -17.56 -14.70 -3.54
N VAL A 180 -17.56 -15.08 -4.82
CA VAL A 180 -16.59 -16.01 -5.40
C VAL A 180 -15.18 -15.41 -5.40
N VAL A 181 -15.06 -14.13 -5.75
CA VAL A 181 -13.78 -13.40 -5.73
C VAL A 181 -13.37 -13.04 -4.29
N GLY A 182 -14.33 -12.79 -3.41
CA GLY A 182 -14.05 -12.40 -2.02
C GLY A 182 -13.44 -13.52 -1.16
N TYR A 183 -13.80 -14.78 -1.40
CA TYR A 183 -13.27 -15.93 -0.64
C TYR A 183 -11.73 -16.07 -0.69
N PRO A 184 -11.09 -16.16 -1.88
CA PRO A 184 -9.63 -16.25 -1.97
C PRO A 184 -8.93 -14.98 -1.46
N LEU A 185 -9.52 -13.80 -1.65
CA LEU A 185 -8.99 -12.54 -1.10
C LEU A 185 -8.98 -12.54 0.43
N PHE A 186 -10.07 -12.98 1.04
CA PHE A 186 -10.16 -13.10 2.49
C PHE A 186 -9.12 -14.07 3.04
N LEU A 187 -8.94 -15.21 2.37
CA LEU A 187 -7.96 -16.22 2.78
C LEU A 187 -6.52 -15.70 2.66
N ALA A 188 -6.19 -15.00 1.57
CA ALA A 188 -4.89 -14.34 1.40
C ALA A 188 -4.62 -13.31 2.50
N TYR A 189 -5.58 -12.42 2.77
CA TYR A 189 -5.44 -11.40 3.83
C TYR A 189 -5.40 -11.98 5.24
N MET A 190 -6.12 -13.06 5.50
CA MET A 190 -6.02 -13.78 6.76
C MET A 190 -4.61 -14.35 6.97
N CYS A 191 -3.94 -14.82 5.92
CA CYS A 191 -2.57 -15.30 6.02
C CYS A 191 -1.60 -14.20 6.46
N PHE A 192 -1.70 -12.99 5.88
CA PHE A 192 -0.91 -11.83 6.33
C PHE A 192 -1.24 -11.46 7.78
N MET A 193 -2.51 -11.49 8.18
CA MET A 193 -2.90 -11.21 9.56
C MET A 193 -2.35 -12.22 10.56
N MET A 194 -2.26 -13.50 10.19
CA MET A 194 -1.65 -14.50 11.07
C MET A 194 -0.18 -14.19 11.36
N MET A 195 0.58 -13.66 10.39
CA MET A 195 1.97 -13.24 10.63
C MET A 195 2.09 -12.00 11.52
N VAL A 196 1.08 -11.13 11.52
CA VAL A 196 1.05 -10.00 12.47
C VAL A 196 0.84 -10.52 13.89
N LEU A 197 -0.05 -11.49 14.06
CA LEU A 197 -0.43 -12.01 15.38
C LEU A 197 0.64 -12.94 15.97
N PHE A 198 1.14 -13.90 15.20
CA PHE A 198 2.11 -14.92 15.63
C PHE A 198 3.53 -14.58 15.19
#